data_AF-A0A9P7RYQ4-F1
#
_entry.id   AF-A0A9P7RYQ4-F1
#
_cell.length_a   1.000
_cell.length_b   1.000
_cell.length_c   1.000
_cell.angle_alpha   90.00
_cell.angle_beta   90.00
_cell.angle_gamma   90.00
#
_symmetry.space_group_name_H-M   'P 1'
#
loop_
_entity.id
_entity.type
_entity.pdbx_description
1 polymer ?
#
loop_
_entity_poly.entity_id
_entity_poly.type
_entity_poly.pdbx_seq_one_letter_code
_entity_poly.pdbx_strand_id
1 'polypeptide(L)'
;MEDKNKESEETTLQDPVHLNDLKRADDDVLLATLGYKSQFKREFSLIETVAFAFSIMGVVAAVSSTLSFGLVGGGHVGLVLGWLIPCLFVSTIALSMAELTSSMPTSAGLYYFAAKLAPPGYGPLASWITGWANITGQIALVCSIDFTCAEMISTAISVGSDGTVVLSSGATYGILLAILFTHGIVCSAATKTLARLNLIYATINVGTTVAAIIALLVLSGNKKVSTREAFLGYQNSSGWMNNGWAFLLSFTAPMWTLTGYDSAAHISEEVAGAARVAPIAILVGVSATASLGWLLLIAVSFVIPSINDVLASDLPLPMGQVLLDVLGKPGMLAIWPFIIIVQYVSGAAQGVDASRTVFAFSRLSHTIFLYDLRYLSI
;
A
#
# COMPACT_ATOMS: atom_id res chain seq x y z
N MET A 1 3.58 -3.99 55.48
CA MET A 1 3.33 -2.65 54.89
C MET A 1 4.08 -2.50 53.56
N GLU A 2 5.26 -3.13 53.41
CA GLU A 2 5.98 -3.23 52.12
C GLU A 2 5.25 -4.07 51.05
N ASP A 3 4.57 -5.17 51.39
CA ASP A 3 3.87 -5.99 50.39
C ASP A 3 2.69 -5.26 49.71
N LYS A 4 1.98 -4.38 50.43
CA LYS A 4 0.91 -3.57 49.85
C LYS A 4 1.42 -2.50 48.88
N ASN A 5 2.65 -2.01 49.08
CA ASN A 5 3.28 -1.06 48.16
C ASN A 5 3.74 -1.76 46.88
N LYS A 6 4.28 -2.99 46.97
CA LYS A 6 4.63 -3.80 45.79
C LYS A 6 3.42 -4.23 44.98
N GLU A 7 2.34 -4.69 45.63
CA GLU A 7 1.09 -4.99 44.93
C GLU A 7 0.50 -3.73 44.28
N SER A 8 0.58 -2.57 44.94
CA SER A 8 0.11 -1.30 44.38
C SER A 8 0.97 -0.82 43.20
N GLU A 9 2.30 -0.97 43.24
CA GLU A 9 3.18 -0.66 42.11
C GLU A 9 2.96 -1.62 40.94
N GLU A 10 2.78 -2.93 41.19
CA GLU A 10 2.47 -3.91 40.14
C GLU A 10 1.09 -3.68 39.53
N THR A 11 0.07 -3.31 40.30
CA THR A 11 -1.25 -2.93 39.76
C THR A 11 -1.18 -1.62 38.97
N THR A 12 -0.37 -0.65 39.40
CA THR A 12 -0.19 0.63 38.69
C THR A 12 0.58 0.45 37.38
N LEU A 13 1.52 -0.50 37.30
CA LEU A 13 2.25 -0.86 36.08
C LEU A 13 1.40 -1.67 35.09
N GLN A 14 0.37 -2.38 35.56
CA GLN A 14 -0.57 -3.13 34.73
C GLN A 14 -1.76 -2.29 34.23
N ASP A 15 -1.94 -1.07 34.74
CA ASP A 15 -2.98 -0.17 34.27
C ASP A 15 -2.67 0.31 32.83
N PRO A 16 -3.56 0.06 31.85
CA PRO A 16 -3.27 0.32 30.43
C PRO A 16 -3.07 1.82 30.12
N VAL A 17 -3.57 2.73 30.97
CA VAL A 17 -3.36 4.17 30.84
C VAL A 17 -1.92 4.53 31.24
N HIS A 18 -1.45 4.06 32.40
CA HIS A 18 -0.11 4.34 32.91
C HIS A 18 0.97 3.70 32.04
N LEU A 19 0.72 2.49 31.52
CA LEU A 19 1.64 1.81 30.60
C LEU A 19 1.79 2.56 29.26
N ASN A 20 0.72 3.18 28.76
CA ASN A 20 0.76 3.98 27.54
C ASN A 20 1.51 5.29 27.76
N ASP A 21 1.37 5.94 28.92
CA ASP A 21 2.09 7.18 29.22
C ASP A 21 3.60 6.93 29.43
N LEU A 22 3.98 5.80 30.03
CA LEU A 22 5.37 5.36 30.10
C LEU A 22 5.97 5.11 28.71
N LYS A 23 5.27 4.39 27.83
CA LYS A 23 5.72 4.17 26.44
C LYS A 23 5.90 5.47 25.67
N ARG A 24 5.01 6.45 25.87
CA ARG A 24 5.10 7.77 25.23
C ARG A 24 6.35 8.52 25.70
N ALA A 25 6.66 8.47 26.99
CA ALA A 25 7.85 9.10 27.55
C ALA A 25 9.13 8.45 27.02
N ASP A 26 9.19 7.11 26.97
CA ASP A 26 10.33 6.37 26.43
C ASP A 26 10.55 6.64 24.94
N ASP A 27 9.48 6.70 24.15
CA ASP A 27 9.55 7.06 22.73
C ASP A 27 10.07 8.50 22.51
N ASP A 28 9.69 9.46 23.37
CA ASP A 28 10.17 10.84 23.28
C ASP A 28 11.66 10.95 23.65
N VAL A 29 12.10 10.18 24.65
CA VAL A 29 13.52 10.09 25.02
C VAL A 29 14.32 9.50 23.87
N LEU A 30 13.87 8.37 23.29
CA LEU A 30 14.52 7.76 22.14
C LEU A 30 14.60 8.73 20.95
N LEU A 31 13.49 9.38 20.62
CA LEU A 31 13.46 10.35 19.52
C LEU A 31 14.41 11.54 19.76
N ALA A 32 14.52 12.02 21.00
CA ALA A 32 15.46 13.05 21.39
C ALA A 32 16.92 12.61 21.24
N THR A 33 17.25 11.35 21.57
CA THR A 33 18.61 10.80 21.32
C THR A 33 18.97 10.74 19.83
N LEU A 34 17.96 10.64 18.96
CA LEU A 34 18.12 10.63 17.51
C LEU A 34 18.22 12.05 16.90
N GLY A 35 18.10 13.10 17.74
CA GLY A 35 18.17 14.50 17.33
C GLY A 35 16.82 15.11 16.92
N TYR A 36 15.70 14.42 17.19
CA TYR A 36 14.36 14.88 16.84
C TYR A 36 13.54 15.26 18.07
N LYS A 37 12.77 16.34 17.94
CA LYS A 37 11.70 16.68 18.88
C LYS A 37 10.37 16.23 18.29
N SER A 38 9.59 15.46 19.05
CA SER A 38 8.23 15.06 18.64
C SER A 38 7.34 16.30 18.46
N GLN A 39 6.68 16.40 17.31
CA GLN A 39 5.72 17.48 17.02
C GLN A 39 4.29 16.98 16.86
N PHE A 40 4.11 15.66 16.77
CA PHE A 40 2.81 15.03 16.60
C PHE A 40 2.31 14.39 17.89
N LYS A 41 0.99 14.25 17.99
CA LYS A 41 0.36 13.51 19.09
C LYS A 41 0.37 12.03 18.75
N ARG A 42 0.77 11.20 19.72
CA ARG A 42 0.70 9.73 19.61
C ARG A 42 -0.75 9.25 19.73
N GLU A 43 -1.44 9.19 18.60
CA GLU A 43 -2.86 8.82 18.49
C GLU A 43 -3.08 7.46 17.81
N PHE A 44 -2.06 6.87 17.17
CA PHE A 44 -2.17 5.56 16.52
C PHE A 44 -1.79 4.41 17.47
N SER A 45 -2.68 3.43 17.58
CA SER A 45 -2.40 2.11 18.15
C SER A 45 -1.81 1.15 17.10
N LEU A 46 -1.30 0.00 17.55
CA LEU A 46 -0.75 -1.05 16.66
C LEU A 46 -1.70 -1.45 15.54
N ILE A 47 -2.97 -1.68 15.85
CA ILE A 47 -3.96 -2.13 14.86
C ILE A 47 -4.25 -1.00 13.87
N GLU A 48 -4.30 0.24 14.33
CA GLU A 48 -4.50 1.41 13.46
C GLU A 48 -3.29 1.67 12.55
N THR A 49 -2.06 1.47 13.04
CA THR A 49 -0.83 1.55 12.23
C THR A 49 -0.80 0.47 11.15
N VAL A 50 -1.10 -0.79 11.51
CA VAL A 50 -1.21 -1.90 10.56
C VAL A 50 -2.30 -1.61 9.52
N ALA A 51 -3.47 -1.17 9.97
CA ALA A 51 -4.60 -0.85 9.10
C ALA A 51 -4.29 0.33 8.16
N PHE A 52 -3.50 1.32 8.60
CA PHE A 52 -3.06 2.43 7.76
C PHE A 52 -2.07 1.99 6.67
N ALA A 53 -1.03 1.24 7.04
CA ALA A 53 -0.09 0.72 6.04
C ALA A 53 -0.78 -0.22 5.04
N PHE A 54 -1.67 -1.08 5.55
CA PHE A 54 -2.47 -1.97 4.72
C PHE A 54 -3.51 -1.23 3.86
N SER A 55 -3.97 -0.04 4.29
CA SER A 55 -4.96 0.73 3.52
C SER A 55 -4.39 1.38 2.27
N ILE A 56 -3.15 1.82 2.33
CA ILE A 56 -2.44 2.32 1.14
C ILE A 56 -2.32 1.23 0.07
N MET A 57 -2.04 -0.01 0.48
CA MET A 57 -1.81 -1.11 -0.47
C MET A 57 -3.08 -1.65 -1.14
N GLY A 58 -4.26 -1.50 -0.52
CA GLY A 58 -5.56 -1.71 -1.18
C GLY A 58 -5.71 -3.00 -2.01
N VAL A 59 -5.33 -4.16 -1.47
CA VAL A 59 -5.16 -5.45 -2.18
C VAL A 59 -6.08 -5.70 -3.38
N VAL A 60 -7.40 -5.74 -3.19
CA VAL A 60 -8.34 -6.08 -4.28
C VAL A 60 -8.31 -5.04 -5.38
N ALA A 61 -8.20 -3.76 -5.02
CA ALA A 61 -8.18 -2.67 -5.97
C ALA A 61 -6.85 -2.61 -6.72
N ALA A 62 -5.74 -2.79 -6.01
CA ALA A 62 -4.41 -2.82 -6.60
C ALA A 62 -4.22 -3.98 -7.59
N VAL A 63 -4.65 -5.20 -7.22
CA VAL A 63 -4.64 -6.36 -8.13
C VAL A 63 -5.55 -6.12 -9.32
N SER A 64 -6.70 -5.47 -9.13
CA SER A 64 -7.63 -5.14 -10.21
C SER A 64 -7.01 -4.17 -11.21
N SER A 65 -6.33 -3.13 -10.74
CA SER A 65 -5.66 -2.12 -11.56
C SER A 65 -4.46 -2.67 -12.33
N THR A 66 -3.72 -3.60 -11.72
CA THR A 66 -2.45 -4.09 -12.26
C THR A 66 -2.56 -5.41 -13.03
N LEU A 67 -3.77 -5.95 -13.19
CA LEU A 67 -4.00 -7.25 -13.82
C LEU A 67 -3.38 -7.36 -15.23
N SER A 68 -3.41 -6.26 -15.99
CA SER A 68 -2.87 -6.18 -17.35
C SER A 68 -1.39 -6.57 -17.42
N PHE A 69 -0.56 -6.14 -16.45
CA PHE A 69 0.88 -6.43 -16.46
C PHE A 69 1.17 -7.93 -16.41
N GLY A 70 0.43 -8.66 -15.58
CA GLY A 70 0.58 -10.12 -15.48
C GLY A 70 0.11 -10.85 -16.74
N LEU A 71 -1.05 -10.46 -17.28
CA LEU A 71 -1.61 -11.03 -18.51
C LEU A 71 -0.69 -10.80 -19.72
N VAL A 72 -0.19 -9.57 -19.88
CA VAL A 72 0.66 -9.18 -21.01
C VAL A 72 2.04 -9.84 -20.93
N GLY A 73 2.64 -9.88 -19.73
CA GLY A 73 4.00 -10.38 -19.53
C GLY A 73 4.14 -11.90 -19.54
N GLY A 74 3.09 -12.64 -19.17
CA GLY A 74 3.20 -14.10 -19.12
C GLY A 74 1.89 -14.86 -19.04
N GLY A 75 0.74 -14.24 -19.27
CA GLY A 75 -0.56 -14.90 -19.13
C GLY A 75 -0.79 -15.43 -17.72
N HIS A 76 -1.28 -16.67 -17.61
CA HIS A 76 -1.61 -17.29 -16.33
C HIS A 76 -0.40 -17.42 -15.39
N VAL A 77 0.76 -17.85 -15.90
CA VAL A 77 1.97 -17.95 -15.09
C VAL A 77 2.49 -16.57 -14.68
N GLY A 78 2.30 -15.55 -15.53
CA GLY A 78 2.57 -14.15 -15.21
C GLY A 78 1.70 -13.63 -14.06
N LEU A 79 0.42 -14.01 -14.00
CA LEU A 79 -0.46 -13.68 -12.88
C LEU A 79 -0.04 -14.36 -11.58
N VAL A 80 0.26 -15.66 -11.63
CA VAL A 80 0.47 -16.46 -10.40
C VAL A 80 1.92 -16.42 -9.92
N LEU A 81 2.89 -16.79 -10.77
CA LEU A 81 4.30 -16.81 -10.39
C LEU A 81 4.96 -15.45 -10.57
N GLY A 82 4.50 -14.66 -11.55
CA GLY A 82 4.94 -13.28 -11.73
C GLY A 82 4.57 -12.35 -10.56
N TRP A 83 3.56 -12.73 -9.77
CA TRP A 83 3.27 -12.12 -8.47
C TRP A 83 4.17 -12.67 -7.35
N LEU A 84 4.18 -13.99 -7.17
CA LEU A 84 4.80 -14.63 -6.02
C LEU A 84 6.31 -14.37 -5.91
N ILE A 85 7.03 -14.43 -7.04
CA ILE A 85 8.49 -14.30 -7.05
C ILE A 85 8.93 -12.90 -6.56
N PRO A 86 8.42 -11.79 -7.11
CA PRO A 86 8.71 -10.44 -6.58
C PRO A 86 8.30 -10.25 -5.13
N CYS A 87 7.19 -10.83 -4.66
CA CYS A 87 6.79 -10.70 -3.27
C CYS A 87 7.86 -11.24 -2.30
N LEU A 88 8.58 -12.29 -2.67
CA LEU A 88 9.70 -12.81 -1.86
C LEU A 88 10.84 -11.79 -1.76
N PHE A 89 11.19 -11.14 -2.87
CA PHE A 89 12.20 -10.08 -2.87
C PHE A 89 11.75 -8.87 -2.07
N VAL A 90 10.51 -8.41 -2.25
CA VAL A 90 9.95 -7.29 -1.47
C VAL A 90 9.92 -7.62 0.03
N SER A 91 9.66 -8.88 0.41
CA SER A 91 9.69 -9.30 1.82
C SER A 91 11.08 -9.11 2.45
N THR A 92 12.17 -9.32 1.70
CA THR A 92 13.53 -9.06 2.21
C THR A 92 13.81 -7.58 2.42
N ILE A 93 13.27 -6.73 1.55
CA ILE A 93 13.34 -5.27 1.69
C ILE A 93 12.52 -4.82 2.89
N ALA A 94 11.30 -5.36 3.05
CA ALA A 94 10.42 -5.09 4.17
C ALA A 94 11.04 -5.48 5.52
N LEU A 95 11.75 -6.63 5.58
CA LEU A 95 12.50 -7.05 6.77
C LEU A 95 13.60 -6.06 7.12
N SER A 96 14.40 -5.64 6.14
CA SER A 96 15.45 -4.64 6.34
C SER A 96 14.87 -3.31 6.81
N MET A 97 13.76 -2.87 6.21
CA MET A 97 13.05 -1.66 6.61
C MET A 97 12.46 -1.75 8.02
N ALA A 98 11.93 -2.91 8.40
CA ALA A 98 11.42 -3.16 9.74
C ALA A 98 12.55 -3.08 10.78
N GLU A 99 13.70 -3.70 10.53
CA GLU A 99 14.85 -3.61 11.43
C GLU A 99 15.33 -2.16 11.64
N LEU A 100 15.47 -1.40 10.55
CA LEU A 100 15.87 0.01 10.61
C LEU A 100 14.84 0.86 11.37
N THR A 101 13.55 0.67 11.07
CA THR A 101 12.46 1.39 11.75
C THR A 101 12.38 1.03 13.22
N SER A 102 12.72 -0.21 13.59
CA SER A 102 12.77 -0.64 14.99
C SER A 102 13.89 0.04 15.77
N SER A 103 15.08 0.13 15.16
CA SER A 103 16.26 0.76 15.79
C SER A 103 16.18 2.29 15.84
N MET A 104 15.57 2.92 14.83
CA MET A 104 15.56 4.37 14.64
C MET A 104 14.15 4.86 14.22
N PRO A 105 13.12 4.74 15.08
CA PRO A 105 11.74 5.10 14.73
C PRO A 105 11.55 6.62 14.61
N THR A 106 11.90 7.18 13.45
CA THR A 106 11.73 8.62 13.15
C THR A 106 10.80 8.80 11.96
N SER A 107 9.99 9.87 11.97
CA SER A 107 9.15 10.25 10.81
C SER A 107 9.98 10.64 9.58
N ALA A 108 11.30 10.82 9.74
CA ALA A 108 12.23 10.98 8.64
C ALA A 108 12.55 9.67 7.91
N GLY A 109 12.36 8.53 8.57
CA GLY A 109 12.45 7.19 7.99
C GLY A 109 13.65 6.98 7.07
N LEU A 110 13.35 6.66 5.81
CA LEU A 110 14.30 6.25 4.77
C LEU A 110 15.54 7.14 4.62
N TYR A 111 15.36 8.46 4.55
CA TYR A 111 16.48 9.36 4.30
C TYR A 111 17.32 9.60 5.56
N TYR A 112 16.75 9.47 6.76
CA TYR A 112 17.51 9.41 7.99
C TYR A 112 18.39 8.15 8.05
N PHE A 113 17.83 7.00 7.68
CA PHE A 113 18.59 5.73 7.63
C PHE A 113 19.75 5.82 6.64
N ALA A 114 19.52 6.38 5.45
CA ALA A 114 20.55 6.62 4.46
C ALA A 114 21.65 7.55 5.00
N ALA A 115 21.29 8.60 5.74
CA ALA A 115 22.27 9.52 6.34
C ALA A 115 23.16 8.83 7.39
N LYS A 116 22.56 8.02 8.27
CA LYS A 116 23.25 7.36 9.39
C LYS A 116 24.10 6.17 8.96
N LEU A 117 23.72 5.44 7.92
CA LEU A 117 24.45 4.27 7.43
C LEU A 117 25.50 4.60 6.36
N ALA A 118 25.49 5.83 5.82
CA ALA A 118 26.47 6.23 4.83
C ALA A 118 27.89 6.31 5.41
N PRO A 119 28.92 6.05 4.59
CA PRO A 119 30.30 6.28 4.99
C PRO A 119 30.54 7.73 5.46
N PRO A 120 31.54 7.97 6.33
CA PRO A 120 31.85 9.32 6.82
C PRO A 120 31.98 10.33 5.68
N GLY A 121 31.23 11.44 5.77
CA GLY A 121 31.20 12.50 4.76
C GLY A 121 30.13 12.35 3.66
N TYR A 122 29.55 11.16 3.46
CA TYR A 122 28.54 10.92 2.41
C TYR A 122 27.08 10.99 2.90
N GLY A 123 26.85 11.08 4.22
CA GLY A 123 25.51 11.13 4.82
C GLY A 123 24.55 12.14 4.17
N PRO A 124 24.95 13.42 3.98
CA PRO A 124 24.10 14.42 3.33
C PRO A 124 23.70 14.05 1.90
N LEU A 125 24.64 13.53 1.11
CA LEU A 125 24.38 13.16 -0.28
C LEU A 125 23.45 11.94 -0.35
N ALA A 126 23.71 10.91 0.46
CA ALA A 126 22.86 9.73 0.55
C ALA A 126 21.43 10.10 0.97
N SER A 127 21.30 10.92 2.02
CA SER A 127 20.01 11.44 2.48
C SER A 127 19.28 12.26 1.42
N TRP A 128 19.99 13.10 0.68
CA TRP A 128 19.40 13.95 -0.36
C TRP A 128 18.86 13.12 -1.52
N ILE A 129 19.65 12.15 -2.01
CA ILE A 129 19.24 11.25 -3.09
C ILE A 129 18.02 10.42 -2.66
N THR A 130 18.10 9.77 -1.48
CA THR A 130 17.01 8.95 -0.95
C THR A 130 15.76 9.78 -0.70
N GLY A 131 15.89 10.98 -0.14
CA GLY A 131 14.74 11.85 0.15
C GLY A 131 14.01 12.32 -1.10
N TRP A 132 14.73 12.76 -2.15
CA TRP A 132 14.11 13.16 -3.41
C TRP A 132 13.53 11.98 -4.18
N ALA A 133 14.20 10.83 -4.19
CA ALA A 133 13.66 9.60 -4.77
C ALA A 133 12.35 9.19 -4.07
N ASN A 134 12.30 9.30 -2.74
CA ASN A 134 11.10 9.01 -1.96
C ASN A 134 9.96 10.00 -2.27
N ILE A 135 10.22 11.32 -2.20
CA ILE A 135 9.18 12.34 -2.46
C ILE A 135 8.59 12.21 -3.87
N THR A 136 9.44 12.04 -4.87
CA THR A 136 8.98 11.88 -6.26
C THR A 136 8.15 10.60 -6.43
N GLY A 137 8.57 9.50 -5.80
CA GLY A 137 7.80 8.26 -5.74
C GLY A 137 6.44 8.45 -5.08
N GLN A 138 6.38 9.11 -3.92
CA GLN A 138 5.14 9.34 -3.18
C GLN A 138 4.14 10.20 -3.97
N ILE A 139 4.60 11.27 -4.63
CA ILE A 139 3.75 12.11 -5.49
C ILE A 139 3.25 11.32 -6.71
N ALA A 140 4.13 10.57 -7.37
CA ALA A 140 3.74 9.75 -8.51
C ALA A 140 2.74 8.65 -8.10
N LEU A 141 2.88 8.07 -6.91
CA LEU A 141 2.00 7.04 -6.38
C LEU A 141 0.59 7.59 -6.11
N VAL A 142 0.45 8.78 -5.49
CA VAL A 142 -0.85 9.45 -5.32
C VAL A 142 -1.55 9.60 -6.68
N CYS A 143 -0.84 10.17 -7.67
CA CYS A 143 -1.40 10.39 -9.00
C CYS A 143 -1.79 9.06 -9.68
N SER A 144 -0.98 8.01 -9.53
CA SER A 144 -1.25 6.70 -10.12
C SER A 144 -2.49 6.04 -9.48
N ILE A 145 -2.60 6.08 -8.15
CA ILE A 145 -3.74 5.53 -7.42
C ILE A 145 -5.04 6.23 -7.82
N ASP A 146 -5.03 7.56 -7.87
CA ASP A 146 -6.24 8.34 -8.17
C ASP A 146 -6.62 8.21 -9.66
N PHE A 147 -5.64 8.05 -10.56
CA PHE A 147 -5.91 7.81 -11.97
C PHE A 147 -6.57 6.43 -12.18
N THR A 148 -6.05 5.39 -11.54
CA THR A 148 -6.69 4.05 -11.61
C THR A 148 -8.08 4.06 -10.97
N CYS A 149 -8.32 4.84 -9.92
CA CYS A 149 -9.66 5.04 -9.36
C CYS A 149 -10.61 5.68 -10.40
N ALA A 150 -10.14 6.68 -11.15
CA ALA A 150 -10.90 7.28 -12.24
C ALA A 150 -11.21 6.26 -13.35
N GLU A 151 -10.25 5.40 -13.72
CA GLU A 151 -10.48 4.31 -14.70
C GLU A 151 -11.49 3.27 -14.19
N MET A 152 -11.48 2.95 -12.88
CA MET A 152 -12.49 2.07 -12.30
C MET A 152 -13.89 2.69 -12.37
N ILE A 153 -14.02 4.00 -12.12
CA ILE A 153 -15.30 4.72 -12.27
C ILE A 153 -15.73 4.73 -13.75
N SER A 154 -14.81 5.00 -14.68
CA SER A 154 -15.06 4.93 -16.12
C SER A 154 -15.54 3.54 -16.55
N THR A 155 -14.92 2.48 -16.00
CA THR A 155 -15.34 1.08 -16.22
C THR A 155 -16.76 0.84 -15.71
N ALA A 156 -17.11 1.32 -14.52
CA ALA A 156 -18.44 1.19 -13.95
C ALA A 156 -19.51 1.91 -14.79
N ILE A 157 -19.20 3.10 -15.30
CA ILE A 157 -20.10 3.88 -16.16
C ILE A 157 -20.31 3.19 -17.50
N SER A 158 -19.24 2.68 -18.13
CA SER A 158 -19.32 1.95 -19.39
C SER A 158 -20.20 0.70 -19.24
N VAL A 159 -19.93 -0.15 -18.24
CA VAL A 159 -20.74 -1.36 -17.99
C VAL A 159 -22.18 -1.01 -17.57
N GLY A 160 -22.35 -0.01 -16.71
CA GLY A 160 -23.66 0.44 -16.25
C GLY A 160 -24.56 0.95 -17.38
N SER A 161 -23.95 1.59 -18.37
CA SER A 161 -24.62 2.14 -19.56
C SER A 161 -24.67 1.18 -20.76
N ASP A 162 -24.31 -0.09 -20.58
CA ASP A 162 -24.25 -1.09 -21.66
C ASP A 162 -23.34 -0.65 -22.84
N GLY A 163 -22.24 0.02 -22.52
CA GLY A 163 -21.27 0.53 -23.50
C GLY A 163 -21.70 1.79 -24.24
N THR A 164 -22.88 2.34 -23.96
CA THR A 164 -23.35 3.56 -24.63
C THR A 164 -22.59 4.82 -24.20
N VAL A 165 -22.05 4.83 -22.98
CA VAL A 165 -21.22 5.91 -22.46
C VAL A 165 -19.78 5.42 -22.32
N VAL A 166 -18.92 5.86 -23.24
CA VAL A 166 -17.47 5.66 -23.16
C VAL A 166 -16.83 7.01 -22.84
N LEU A 167 -16.20 7.10 -21.66
CA LEU A 167 -15.55 8.34 -21.24
C LEU A 167 -14.27 8.58 -22.05
N SER A 168 -14.08 9.81 -22.51
CA SER A 168 -12.84 10.22 -23.14
C SER A 168 -11.71 10.33 -22.11
N SER A 169 -10.46 10.35 -22.57
CA SER A 169 -9.30 10.60 -21.71
C SER A 169 -9.42 11.94 -20.96
N GLY A 170 -10.01 12.96 -21.58
CA GLY A 170 -10.26 14.26 -20.94
C GLY A 170 -11.30 14.18 -19.81
N ALA A 171 -12.36 13.37 -19.97
CA ALA A 171 -13.36 13.18 -18.93
C ALA A 171 -12.78 12.37 -17.75
N THR A 172 -12.01 11.31 -18.05
CA THR A 172 -11.29 10.51 -17.03
C THR A 172 -10.29 11.36 -16.26
N TYR A 173 -9.56 12.24 -16.95
CA TYR A 173 -8.68 13.22 -16.30
C TYR A 173 -9.44 14.22 -15.42
N GLY A 174 -10.64 14.66 -15.84
CA GLY A 174 -11.52 15.48 -15.00
C GLY A 174 -11.95 14.79 -13.71
N ILE A 175 -12.24 13.47 -13.77
CA ILE A 175 -12.54 12.65 -12.58
C ILE A 175 -11.32 12.56 -11.66
N LEU A 176 -10.13 12.31 -12.21
CA LEU A 176 -8.86 12.34 -11.45
C LEU A 176 -8.70 13.65 -10.67
N LEU A 177 -8.89 14.80 -11.33
CA LEU A 177 -8.77 16.11 -10.67
C LEU A 177 -9.81 16.30 -9.55
N ALA A 178 -11.03 15.81 -9.75
CA ALA A 178 -12.07 15.84 -8.73
C ALA A 178 -11.70 14.96 -7.53
N ILE A 179 -11.17 13.75 -7.76
CA ILE A 179 -10.69 12.85 -6.70
C ILE A 179 -9.56 13.52 -5.92
N LEU A 180 -8.52 14.04 -6.58
CA LEU A 180 -7.41 14.75 -5.93
C LEU A 180 -7.89 15.92 -5.07
N PHE A 181 -8.85 16.70 -5.57
CA PHE A 181 -9.44 17.80 -4.79
C PHE A 181 -10.14 17.30 -3.53
N THR A 182 -10.93 16.22 -3.63
CA THR A 182 -11.59 15.62 -2.46
C THR A 182 -10.59 15.00 -1.48
N HIS A 183 -9.51 14.37 -1.97
CA HIS A 183 -8.42 13.88 -1.13
C HIS A 183 -7.73 15.01 -0.39
N GLY A 184 -7.50 16.16 -1.02
CA GLY A 184 -6.97 17.35 -0.35
C GLY A 184 -7.84 17.81 0.83
N ILE A 185 -9.17 17.77 0.69
CA ILE A 185 -10.10 18.08 1.78
C ILE A 185 -10.02 17.03 2.90
N VAL A 186 -10.06 15.74 2.54
CA VAL A 186 -10.01 14.63 3.52
C VAL A 186 -8.69 14.62 4.28
N CYS A 187 -7.57 14.81 3.59
CA CYS A 187 -6.23 14.85 4.20
C CYS A 187 -6.03 16.09 5.09
N SER A 188 -6.84 17.14 4.91
CA SER A 188 -6.83 18.33 5.77
C SER A 188 -7.66 18.16 7.05
N ALA A 189 -8.42 17.06 7.18
CA ALA A 189 -9.21 16.77 8.38
C ALA A 189 -8.34 16.26 9.54
N ALA A 190 -8.87 16.31 10.76
CA ALA A 190 -8.14 15.91 11.97
C ALA A 190 -7.69 14.44 11.93
N THR A 191 -6.41 14.19 12.23
CA THR A 191 -5.72 12.89 12.24
C THR A 191 -6.53 11.76 12.90
N LYS A 192 -7.18 12.04 14.04
CA LYS A 192 -8.02 11.09 14.79
C LYS A 192 -9.19 10.52 13.98
N THR A 193 -9.77 11.31 13.07
CA THR A 193 -10.85 10.86 12.19
C THR A 193 -10.31 9.88 11.16
N LEU A 194 -9.13 10.15 10.60
CA LEU A 194 -8.50 9.27 9.61
C LEU A 194 -8.10 7.92 10.22
N ALA A 195 -7.52 7.93 11.43
CA ALA A 195 -7.12 6.69 12.13
C ALA A 195 -8.30 5.72 12.33
N ARG A 196 -9.47 6.23 12.71
CA ARG A 196 -10.67 5.40 12.95
C ARG A 196 -11.31 4.89 11.66
N LEU A 197 -11.24 5.67 10.58
CA LEU A 197 -11.76 5.24 9.26
C LEU A 197 -10.94 4.09 8.67
N ASN A 198 -9.63 4.03 8.95
CA ASN A 198 -8.76 2.96 8.45
C ASN A 198 -9.16 1.56 8.94
N LEU A 199 -9.71 1.43 10.15
CA LEU A 199 -10.16 0.12 10.66
C LEU A 199 -11.38 -0.42 9.90
N ILE A 200 -12.37 0.45 9.66
CA ILE A 200 -13.55 0.10 8.86
C ILE A 200 -13.11 -0.22 7.43
N TYR A 201 -12.24 0.60 6.88
CA TYR A 201 -11.68 0.40 5.56
C TYR A 201 -10.94 -0.95 5.45
N ALA A 202 -10.09 -1.31 6.41
CA ALA A 202 -9.33 -2.56 6.33
C ALA A 202 -10.27 -3.77 6.28
N THR A 203 -11.39 -3.68 7.00
CA THR A 203 -12.46 -4.68 6.95
C THR A 203 -13.12 -4.74 5.58
N ILE A 204 -13.42 -3.59 4.95
CA ILE A 204 -13.96 -3.53 3.59
C ILE A 204 -12.96 -4.11 2.59
N ASN A 205 -11.69 -3.73 2.67
CA ASN A 205 -10.65 -4.21 1.76
C ASN A 205 -10.50 -5.74 1.82
N VAL A 206 -10.32 -6.30 3.02
CA VAL A 206 -10.24 -7.76 3.21
C VAL A 206 -11.54 -8.45 2.81
N GLY A 207 -12.69 -7.91 3.26
CA GLY A 207 -14.01 -8.46 2.98
C GLY A 207 -14.32 -8.50 1.48
N THR A 208 -14.06 -7.42 0.75
CA THR A 208 -14.23 -7.33 -0.70
C THR A 208 -13.24 -8.24 -1.43
N THR A 209 -11.99 -8.36 -0.96
CA THR A 209 -11.02 -9.30 -1.53
C THR A 209 -11.53 -10.75 -1.43
N VAL A 210 -11.95 -11.17 -0.23
CA VAL A 210 -12.47 -12.53 0.00
C VAL A 210 -13.77 -12.75 -0.77
N ALA A 211 -14.67 -11.77 -0.79
CA ALA A 211 -15.90 -11.84 -1.57
C ALA A 211 -15.63 -11.99 -3.07
N ALA A 212 -14.64 -11.27 -3.62
CA ALA A 212 -14.23 -11.38 -5.01
C ALA A 212 -13.68 -12.77 -5.33
N ILE A 213 -12.80 -13.31 -4.49
CA ILE A 213 -12.26 -14.67 -4.62
C ILE A 213 -13.39 -15.71 -4.67
N ILE A 214 -14.31 -15.65 -3.70
CA ILE A 214 -15.44 -16.59 -3.61
C ILE A 214 -16.35 -16.43 -4.82
N ALA A 215 -16.71 -15.19 -5.19
CA ALA A 215 -17.60 -14.92 -6.30
C ALA A 215 -17.03 -15.45 -7.63
N LEU A 216 -15.75 -15.17 -7.92
CA LEU A 216 -15.08 -15.67 -9.13
C LEU A 216 -15.08 -17.21 -9.16
N LEU A 217 -14.71 -17.87 -8.06
CA LEU A 217 -14.61 -19.33 -8.03
C LEU A 217 -15.96 -20.04 -8.05
N VAL A 218 -16.98 -19.50 -7.38
CA VAL A 218 -18.31 -20.14 -7.28
C VAL A 218 -19.13 -19.87 -8.54
N LEU A 219 -19.18 -18.62 -9.01
CA LEU A 219 -20.07 -18.22 -10.11
C LEU A 219 -19.52 -18.56 -11.51
N SER A 220 -18.22 -18.85 -11.64
CA SER A 220 -17.64 -19.31 -12.91
C SER A 220 -18.16 -20.67 -13.39
N GLY A 221 -18.84 -21.45 -12.52
CA GLY A 221 -19.40 -22.74 -12.87
C GLY A 221 -18.36 -23.67 -13.51
N ASN A 222 -18.68 -24.21 -14.69
CA ASN A 222 -17.81 -25.10 -15.45
C ASN A 222 -16.84 -24.38 -16.40
N LYS A 223 -16.83 -23.04 -16.44
CA LYS A 223 -15.97 -22.24 -17.36
C LYS A 223 -14.54 -22.05 -16.84
N LYS A 224 -14.06 -22.93 -15.95
CA LYS A 224 -12.72 -22.84 -15.37
C LYS A 224 -11.69 -23.52 -16.27
N VAL A 225 -10.52 -22.93 -16.38
CA VAL A 225 -9.37 -23.60 -17.03
C VAL A 225 -8.80 -24.70 -16.14
N SER A 226 -8.02 -25.61 -16.72
CA SER A 226 -7.34 -26.67 -15.95
C SER A 226 -6.35 -26.09 -14.94
N THR A 227 -6.07 -26.81 -13.85
CA THR A 227 -5.05 -26.40 -12.86
C THR A 227 -3.68 -26.16 -13.50
N ARG A 228 -3.29 -26.97 -14.48
CA ARG A 228 -2.03 -26.79 -15.20
C ARG A 228 -2.02 -25.44 -15.94
N GLU A 229 -3.13 -25.10 -16.59
CA GLU A 229 -3.25 -23.82 -17.30
C GLU A 229 -3.26 -22.64 -16.33
N ALA A 230 -4.08 -22.69 -15.28
CA ALA A 230 -4.19 -21.62 -14.29
C ALA A 230 -2.85 -21.27 -13.60
N PHE A 231 -1.96 -22.23 -13.42
CA PHE A 231 -0.66 -22.00 -12.75
C PHE A 231 0.51 -21.81 -13.71
N LEU A 232 0.52 -22.53 -14.84
CA LEU A 232 1.69 -22.67 -15.72
C LEU A 232 1.43 -22.27 -17.17
N GLY A 233 0.20 -21.89 -17.51
CA GLY A 233 -0.17 -21.39 -18.83
C GLY A 233 0.65 -20.15 -19.17
N TYR A 234 1.51 -20.24 -20.18
CA TYR A 234 2.34 -19.14 -20.61
C TYR A 234 1.83 -18.56 -21.92
N GLN A 235 1.60 -17.26 -21.92
CA GLN A 235 1.30 -16.50 -23.12
C GLN A 235 2.08 -15.18 -23.08
N ASN A 236 2.76 -14.88 -24.19
CA ASN A 236 3.47 -13.61 -24.36
C ASN A 236 2.62 -12.68 -25.23
N SER A 237 2.06 -11.63 -24.62
CA SER A 237 1.33 -10.57 -25.33
C SER A 237 2.05 -9.22 -25.26
N SER A 238 3.33 -9.21 -24.86
CA SER A 238 4.11 -8.00 -24.60
C SER A 238 4.74 -7.37 -25.84
N GLY A 239 4.77 -8.10 -26.96
CA GLY A 239 5.50 -7.70 -28.17
C GLY A 239 7.02 -7.96 -28.11
N TRP A 240 7.58 -8.36 -26.97
CA TRP A 240 8.98 -8.74 -26.86
C TRP A 240 9.24 -10.15 -27.40
N MET A 241 10.31 -10.32 -28.16
CA MET A 241 10.71 -11.63 -28.70
C MET A 241 11.22 -12.61 -27.62
N ASN A 242 11.78 -12.09 -26.52
CA ASN A 242 12.33 -12.92 -25.45
C ASN A 242 11.27 -13.18 -24.38
N ASN A 243 10.84 -14.44 -24.27
CA ASN A 243 9.80 -14.85 -23.33
C ASN A 243 10.19 -14.67 -21.84
N GLY A 244 11.47 -14.84 -21.51
CA GLY A 244 11.95 -14.59 -20.14
C GLY A 244 11.87 -13.12 -19.77
N TRP A 245 12.25 -12.23 -20.70
CA TRP A 245 12.11 -10.79 -20.51
C TRP A 245 10.65 -10.36 -20.43
N ALA A 246 9.79 -10.90 -21.30
CA ALA A 246 8.35 -10.67 -21.21
C ALA A 246 7.79 -11.07 -19.84
N PHE A 247 8.19 -12.24 -19.32
CA PHE A 247 7.76 -12.71 -18.01
C PHE A 247 8.18 -11.74 -16.89
N LEU A 248 9.39 -11.18 -16.95
CA LEU A 248 9.83 -10.18 -15.95
C LEU A 248 8.97 -8.91 -15.94
N LEU A 249 8.29 -8.56 -17.05
CA LEU A 249 7.34 -7.43 -17.06
C LEU A 249 6.12 -7.68 -16.18
N SER A 250 5.76 -8.95 -15.91
CA SER A 250 4.69 -9.26 -14.95
C SER A 250 5.03 -8.83 -13.53
N PHE A 251 6.32 -8.66 -13.20
CA PHE A 251 6.77 -8.26 -11.86
C PHE A 251 6.37 -6.82 -11.53
N THR A 252 5.99 -6.02 -12.53
CA THR A 252 5.47 -4.67 -12.32
C THR A 252 4.20 -4.67 -11.46
N ALA A 253 3.34 -5.69 -11.57
CA ALA A 253 2.10 -5.76 -10.79
C ALA A 253 2.33 -5.82 -9.26
N PRO A 254 3.12 -6.78 -8.72
CA PRO A 254 3.43 -6.80 -7.30
C PRO A 254 4.33 -5.64 -6.87
N MET A 255 5.21 -5.12 -7.74
CA MET A 255 6.02 -3.94 -7.39
C MET A 255 5.17 -2.70 -7.17
N TRP A 256 4.13 -2.49 -7.99
CA TRP A 256 3.18 -1.41 -7.79
C TRP A 256 2.31 -1.65 -6.56
N THR A 257 1.76 -2.87 -6.41
CA THR A 257 0.83 -3.20 -5.33
C THR A 257 1.48 -3.21 -3.94
N LEU A 258 2.73 -3.68 -3.84
CA LEU A 258 3.46 -3.74 -2.59
C LEU A 258 4.23 -2.44 -2.29
N THR A 259 3.70 -1.28 -2.66
CA THR A 259 4.29 0.03 -2.30
C THR A 259 3.51 0.66 -1.13
N GLY A 260 4.17 1.49 -0.33
CA GLY A 260 3.55 2.25 0.77
C GLY A 260 3.59 1.55 2.13
N TYR A 261 4.27 0.41 2.26
CA TYR A 261 4.46 -0.24 3.57
C TYR A 261 5.37 0.57 4.51
N ASP A 262 6.27 1.39 3.95
CA ASP A 262 7.16 2.32 4.67
C ASP A 262 6.41 3.50 5.31
N SER A 263 5.13 3.70 4.96
CA SER A 263 4.23 4.66 5.63
C SER A 263 4.17 4.48 7.14
N ALA A 264 4.30 3.25 7.64
CA ALA A 264 4.37 2.95 9.06
C ALA A 264 5.59 3.61 9.75
N ALA A 265 6.70 3.80 9.03
CA ALA A 265 7.86 4.54 9.51
C ALA A 265 7.60 6.07 9.47
N HIS A 266 6.95 6.58 8.42
CA HIS A 266 6.65 8.01 8.28
C HIS A 266 5.72 8.52 9.39
N ILE A 267 4.81 7.66 9.89
CA ILE A 267 3.92 7.98 11.01
C ILE A 267 4.50 7.62 12.39
N SER A 268 5.79 7.29 12.52
CA SER A 268 6.33 6.81 13.80
C SER A 268 6.19 7.82 14.95
N GLU A 269 6.25 9.14 14.69
CA GLU A 269 6.00 10.18 15.70
C GLU A 269 4.53 10.20 16.21
N GLU A 270 3.59 9.63 15.44
CA GLU A 270 2.16 9.54 15.77
C GLU A 270 1.77 8.21 16.43
N VAL A 271 2.73 7.29 16.62
CA VAL A 271 2.52 5.93 17.11
C VAL A 271 3.07 5.77 18.52
N ALA A 272 2.32 5.12 19.41
CA ALA A 272 2.81 4.73 20.73
C ALA A 272 3.56 3.39 20.67
N GLY A 273 4.79 3.35 21.18
CA GLY A 273 5.70 2.22 21.10
C GLY A 273 6.26 2.01 19.69
N ALA A 274 6.62 3.10 19.01
CA ALA A 274 6.93 3.10 17.57
C ALA A 274 8.04 2.12 17.17
N ALA A 275 9.07 1.95 18.02
CA ALA A 275 10.17 1.00 17.83
C ALA A 275 9.71 -0.48 17.67
N ARG A 276 8.52 -0.82 18.17
CA ARG A 276 7.93 -2.15 18.05
C ARG A 276 6.73 -2.18 17.12
N VAL A 277 5.91 -1.14 17.14
CA VAL A 277 4.64 -1.11 16.40
C VAL A 277 4.85 -0.92 14.91
N ALA A 278 5.65 0.06 14.50
CA ALA A 278 5.92 0.35 13.10
C ALA A 278 6.54 -0.85 12.33
N PRO A 279 7.57 -1.55 12.84
CA PRO A 279 8.11 -2.72 12.14
C PRO A 279 7.11 -3.87 12.00
N ILE A 280 6.27 -4.11 13.02
CA ILE A 280 5.21 -5.12 12.92
C ILE A 280 4.20 -4.73 11.83
N ALA A 281 3.83 -3.45 11.75
CA ALA A 281 2.92 -2.95 10.72
C ALA A 281 3.46 -3.16 9.30
N ILE A 282 4.76 -2.89 9.08
CA ILE A 282 5.45 -3.15 7.81
C ILE A 282 5.31 -4.62 7.42
N LEU A 283 5.72 -5.53 8.31
CA LEU A 283 5.78 -6.96 8.03
C LEU A 283 4.40 -7.58 7.81
N VAL A 284 3.43 -7.21 8.66
CA VAL A 284 2.05 -7.71 8.55
C VAL A 284 1.39 -7.18 7.29
N GLY A 285 1.55 -5.89 6.98
CA GLY A 285 0.98 -5.28 5.79
C GLY A 285 1.49 -5.94 4.50
N VAL A 286 2.81 -6.10 4.38
CA VAL A 286 3.43 -6.75 3.21
C VAL A 286 3.00 -8.21 3.09
N SER A 287 3.06 -8.97 4.17
CA SER A 287 2.72 -10.40 4.15
C SER A 287 1.24 -10.64 3.85
N ALA A 288 0.35 -9.84 4.44
CA ALA A 288 -1.09 -9.93 4.21
C ALA A 288 -1.45 -9.58 2.76
N THR A 289 -0.93 -8.47 2.24
CA THR A 289 -1.18 -8.05 0.85
C THR A 289 -0.61 -9.06 -0.15
N ALA A 290 0.63 -9.52 0.05
CA ALA A 290 1.25 -10.52 -0.83
C ALA A 290 0.42 -11.82 -0.88
N SER A 291 -0.04 -12.30 0.29
CA SER A 291 -0.80 -13.55 0.38
C SER A 291 -2.21 -13.41 -0.21
N LEU A 292 -2.96 -12.38 0.18
CA LEU A 292 -4.33 -12.16 -0.29
C LEU A 292 -4.37 -11.84 -1.80
N GLY A 293 -3.42 -11.02 -2.28
CA GLY A 293 -3.31 -10.72 -3.70
C GLY A 293 -2.96 -11.94 -4.54
N TRP A 294 -2.10 -12.82 -4.03
CA TRP A 294 -1.77 -14.08 -4.71
C TRP A 294 -2.98 -15.01 -4.82
N LEU A 295 -3.76 -15.15 -3.74
CA LEU A 295 -5.00 -15.94 -3.75
C LEU A 295 -6.04 -15.37 -4.73
N LEU A 296 -6.17 -14.05 -4.79
CA LEU A 296 -7.04 -13.38 -5.77
C LEU A 296 -6.58 -13.63 -7.20
N LEU A 297 -5.28 -13.51 -7.48
CA LEU A 297 -4.73 -13.77 -8.81
C LEU A 297 -4.85 -15.23 -9.24
N ILE A 298 -4.72 -16.18 -8.31
CA ILE A 298 -5.02 -17.60 -8.58
C ILE A 298 -6.50 -17.74 -8.98
N ALA A 299 -7.41 -17.17 -8.20
CA ALA A 299 -8.84 -17.25 -8.50
C ALA A 299 -9.19 -16.64 -9.86
N VAL A 300 -8.61 -15.50 -10.19
CA VAL A 300 -8.74 -14.82 -11.49
C VAL A 300 -8.17 -15.68 -12.61
N SER A 301 -6.98 -16.25 -12.42
CA SER A 301 -6.32 -17.10 -13.42
C SER A 301 -7.18 -18.32 -13.79
N PHE A 302 -7.88 -18.93 -12.83
CA PHE A 302 -8.78 -20.05 -13.09
C PHE A 302 -9.98 -19.71 -13.99
N VAL A 303 -10.39 -18.45 -14.04
CA VAL A 303 -11.65 -18.04 -14.69
C VAL A 303 -11.44 -17.24 -15.98
N ILE A 304 -10.20 -17.15 -16.46
CA ILE A 304 -9.86 -16.53 -17.76
C ILE A 304 -9.64 -17.64 -18.79
N PRO A 305 -10.62 -17.98 -19.64
CA PRO A 305 -10.43 -18.97 -20.69
C PRO A 305 -9.63 -18.44 -21.89
N SER A 306 -9.73 -17.14 -22.19
CA SER A 306 -8.99 -16.47 -23.27
C SER A 306 -8.37 -15.19 -22.74
N ILE A 307 -7.04 -15.16 -22.65
CA ILE A 307 -6.30 -13.95 -22.28
C ILE A 307 -6.46 -12.88 -23.36
N ASN A 308 -6.53 -13.28 -24.63
CA ASN A 308 -6.69 -12.35 -25.75
C ASN A 308 -8.02 -11.60 -25.69
N ASP A 309 -9.10 -12.27 -25.33
CA ASP A 309 -10.44 -11.65 -25.26
C ASP A 309 -10.47 -10.62 -24.13
N VAL A 310 -9.86 -10.93 -22.99
CA VAL A 310 -9.76 -10.02 -21.84
C VAL A 310 -8.89 -8.80 -22.16
N LEU A 311 -7.77 -8.99 -22.87
CA LEU A 311 -6.87 -7.90 -23.28
C LEU A 311 -7.41 -7.06 -24.44
N ALA A 312 -8.33 -7.61 -25.25
CA ALA A 312 -8.98 -6.92 -26.35
C ALA A 312 -10.24 -6.15 -25.93
N SER A 313 -10.62 -6.20 -24.63
CA SER A 313 -11.78 -5.48 -24.11
C SER A 313 -11.63 -3.97 -24.29
N ASP A 314 -12.75 -3.30 -24.63
CA ASP A 314 -12.84 -1.84 -24.66
C ASP A 314 -12.93 -1.20 -23.25
N LEU A 315 -13.03 -2.02 -22.20
CA LEU A 315 -13.02 -1.53 -20.82
C LEU A 315 -11.62 -1.05 -20.42
N PRO A 316 -11.49 0.08 -19.70
CA PRO A 316 -10.20 0.60 -19.26
C PRO A 316 -9.36 -0.39 -18.45
N LEU A 317 -10.03 -1.23 -17.63
CA LEU A 317 -9.37 -2.18 -16.74
C LEU A 317 -9.82 -3.62 -17.05
N PRO A 318 -8.88 -4.53 -17.40
CA PRO A 318 -9.20 -5.93 -17.71
C PRO A 318 -9.94 -6.68 -16.60
N MET A 319 -9.72 -6.33 -15.33
CA MET A 319 -10.46 -6.95 -14.23
C MET A 319 -11.97 -6.69 -14.33
N GLY A 320 -12.37 -5.53 -14.85
CA GLY A 320 -13.78 -5.22 -15.10
C GLY A 320 -14.40 -6.21 -16.08
N GLN A 321 -13.68 -6.57 -17.14
CA GLN A 321 -14.11 -7.58 -18.12
C GLN A 321 -14.21 -8.97 -17.48
N VAL A 322 -13.19 -9.38 -16.72
CA VAL A 322 -13.20 -10.69 -16.04
C VAL A 322 -14.41 -10.83 -15.11
N LEU A 323 -14.68 -9.81 -14.30
CA LEU A 323 -15.84 -9.82 -13.41
C LEU A 323 -17.16 -9.80 -14.19
N LEU A 324 -17.23 -9.07 -15.31
CA LEU A 324 -18.42 -9.04 -16.17
C LEU A 324 -18.69 -10.42 -16.80
N ASP A 325 -17.66 -11.10 -17.29
CA ASP A 325 -17.79 -12.42 -17.94
C ASP A 325 -18.24 -13.52 -16.98
N VAL A 326 -17.82 -13.42 -15.71
CA VAL A 326 -18.07 -14.43 -14.69
C VAL A 326 -19.35 -14.14 -13.88
N LEU A 327 -19.55 -12.89 -13.46
CA LEU A 327 -20.66 -12.50 -12.57
C LEU A 327 -21.86 -11.92 -13.33
N GLY A 328 -21.68 -11.55 -14.60
CA GLY A 328 -22.65 -10.75 -15.36
C GLY A 328 -22.74 -9.31 -14.84
N LYS A 329 -23.49 -8.46 -15.57
CA LYS A 329 -23.64 -7.03 -15.24
C LYS A 329 -24.12 -6.78 -13.80
N PRO A 330 -25.17 -7.45 -13.28
CA PRO A 330 -25.65 -7.19 -11.92
C PRO A 330 -24.61 -7.57 -10.84
N GLY A 331 -23.91 -8.69 -11.02
CA GLY A 331 -22.93 -9.15 -10.03
C GLY A 331 -21.64 -8.32 -10.08
N MET A 332 -21.17 -7.95 -11.27
CA MET A 332 -20.06 -7.02 -11.44
C MET A 332 -20.38 -5.66 -10.79
N LEU A 333 -21.56 -5.08 -11.07
CA LEU A 333 -21.97 -3.79 -10.48
C LEU A 333 -22.31 -3.88 -8.99
N ALA A 334 -22.44 -5.07 -8.41
CA ALA A 334 -22.59 -5.25 -6.97
C ALA A 334 -21.24 -5.20 -6.24
N ILE A 335 -20.17 -5.77 -6.82
CA ILE A 335 -18.86 -5.85 -6.17
C ILE A 335 -17.92 -4.69 -6.54
N TRP A 336 -17.97 -4.24 -7.81
CA TRP A 336 -17.06 -3.23 -8.34
C TRP A 336 -17.09 -1.88 -7.59
N PRO A 337 -18.25 -1.37 -7.11
CA PRO A 337 -18.27 -0.16 -6.29
C PRO A 337 -17.47 -0.30 -4.99
N PHE A 338 -17.42 -1.48 -4.37
CA PHE A 338 -16.57 -1.70 -3.20
C PHE A 338 -15.10 -1.65 -3.55
N ILE A 339 -14.70 -2.15 -4.73
CA ILE A 339 -13.33 -2.04 -5.23
C ILE A 339 -12.96 -0.57 -5.47
N ILE A 340 -13.88 0.23 -6.02
CA ILE A 340 -13.70 1.70 -6.17
C ILE A 340 -13.52 2.36 -4.80
N ILE A 341 -14.35 2.01 -3.80
CA ILE A 341 -14.21 2.54 -2.44
C ILE A 341 -12.85 2.17 -1.84
N VAL A 342 -12.39 0.93 -2.08
CA VAL A 342 -11.06 0.49 -1.65
C VAL A 342 -9.97 1.35 -2.29
N GLN A 343 -10.02 1.57 -3.62
CA GLN A 343 -9.04 2.37 -4.34
C GLN A 343 -9.03 3.85 -3.88
N TYR A 344 -10.22 4.45 -3.73
CA TYR A 344 -10.36 5.84 -3.31
C TYR A 344 -9.75 6.07 -1.93
N VAL A 345 -10.07 5.22 -0.95
CA VAL A 345 -9.52 5.39 0.40
C VAL A 345 -8.03 5.06 0.46
N SER A 346 -7.52 4.15 -0.39
CA SER A 346 -6.07 3.98 -0.57
C SER A 346 -5.39 5.27 -1.02
N GLY A 347 -6.00 6.01 -1.96
CA GLY A 347 -5.51 7.31 -2.43
C GLY A 347 -5.53 8.37 -1.34
N ALA A 348 -6.61 8.42 -0.56
CA ALA A 348 -6.68 9.30 0.61
C ALA A 348 -5.58 8.97 1.63
N ALA A 349 -5.40 7.69 2.00
CA ALA A 349 -4.35 7.28 2.95
C ALA A 349 -2.94 7.61 2.44
N GLN A 350 -2.70 7.37 1.15
CA GLN A 350 -1.46 7.71 0.47
C GLN A 350 -1.20 9.23 0.45
N GLY A 351 -2.25 10.04 0.26
CA GLY A 351 -2.15 11.50 0.32
C GLY A 351 -1.66 11.99 1.69
N VAL A 352 -2.14 11.38 2.78
CA VAL A 352 -1.66 11.70 4.13
C VAL A 352 -0.19 11.30 4.29
N ASP A 353 0.18 10.10 3.83
CA ASP A 353 1.56 9.63 3.90
C ASP A 353 2.55 10.51 3.12
N ALA A 354 2.18 10.86 1.88
CA ALA A 354 2.95 11.78 1.04
C ALA A 354 3.12 13.15 1.72
N SER A 355 2.06 13.68 2.36
CA SER A 355 2.13 14.96 3.05
C SER A 355 3.12 14.94 4.24
N ARG A 356 3.15 13.83 5.00
CA ARG A 356 4.08 13.63 6.12
C ARG A 356 5.52 13.49 5.64
N THR A 357 5.72 12.76 4.55
CA THR A 357 7.03 12.62 3.91
C THR A 357 7.60 13.98 3.51
N VAL A 358 6.80 14.81 2.83
CA VAL A 358 7.19 16.16 2.41
C VAL A 358 7.46 17.06 3.62
N PHE A 359 6.60 17.00 4.64
CA PHE A 359 6.80 17.77 5.88
C PHE A 359 8.11 17.41 6.57
N ALA A 360 8.37 16.13 6.78
CA ALA A 360 9.58 15.67 7.46
C ALA A 360 10.85 16.00 6.66
N PHE A 361 10.81 15.91 5.33
CA PHE A 361 11.97 16.27 4.49
C PHE A 361 12.27 17.77 4.48
N SER A 362 11.24 18.61 4.60
CA SER A 362 11.41 20.06 4.72
C SER A 362 12.15 20.46 6.03
N ARG A 363 11.90 19.72 7.13
CA ARG A 363 12.63 19.87 8.41
C ARG A 363 14.10 19.48 8.28
N LEU A 364 14.37 18.40 7.55
CA LEU A 364 15.73 17.87 7.38
C LEU A 364 16.59 18.76 6.48
N SER A 365 16.01 19.31 5.42
CA SER A 365 16.68 20.23 4.49
C SER A 365 17.19 21.48 5.22
N HIS A 366 16.43 22.00 6.19
CA HIS A 366 16.92 23.07 7.05
C HIS A 366 18.12 22.67 7.93
N THR A 367 18.22 21.41 8.33
CA THR A 367 19.25 20.93 9.26
C THR A 367 20.54 20.55 8.54
N ILE A 368 20.47 19.90 7.38
CA ILE A 368 21.64 19.49 6.58
C ILE A 368 22.36 20.69 5.95
N PHE A 369 21.63 21.75 5.57
CA PHE A 369 22.23 22.92 4.92
C PHE A 369 22.70 24.02 5.89
N LEU A 370 22.20 24.04 7.14
CA LEU A 370 22.58 25.08 8.13
C LEU A 370 23.49 24.59 9.24
N TYR A 371 23.50 23.29 9.59
CA TYR A 371 24.34 22.77 10.66
C TYR A 371 25.53 21.97 10.12
N ASP A 372 26.72 22.49 10.43
CA ASP A 372 28.01 21.84 10.28
C ASP A 372 27.97 20.42 10.91
N LEU A 373 28.47 19.43 10.16
CA LEU A 373 28.30 17.98 10.32
C LEU A 373 28.87 17.38 11.62
N ARG A 374 29.34 18.20 12.56
CA ARG A 374 29.99 17.77 13.80
C ARG A 374 29.04 17.17 14.85
N TYR A 375 27.73 17.35 14.69
CA TYR A 375 26.72 16.85 15.65
C TYR A 375 26.04 15.54 15.25
N LEU A 376 26.28 15.02 14.05
CA LEU A 376 25.72 13.73 13.59
C LEU A 376 26.67 12.54 13.79
N SER A 377 27.93 12.80 14.19
CA SER A 377 28.86 11.78 14.68
C SER A 377 28.64 11.51 16.17
N ILE A 378 27.64 10.69 16.46
CA ILE A 378 27.58 9.87 17.68
C ILE A 378 27.29 8.45 17.20
#